data_AF-G7W5E3-F1
#
_entry.id   AF-G7W5E3-F1
#
_cell.length_a   1.000
_cell.length_b   1.000
_cell.length_c   1.000
_cell.angle_alpha   90.00
_cell.angle_beta   90.00
_cell.angle_gamma   90.00
#
_symmetry.space_group_name_H-M   'P 1'
#
loop_
_entity.id
_entity.type
_entity.pdbx_description
1 polymer ?
#
loop_
_entity_poly.entity_id
_entity_poly.type
_entity_poly.pdbx_seq_one_letter_code
_entity_poly.pdbx_strand_id
1 'polypeptide(L)'
;MKSNDQRAAFVLLRGKGKSYRAISKELNISRTICGLWEKELIEQIIEHKAEQLRELYETYFMLKEARIKALGETLNKINTTLNERDFTEVLTEKLLDFKLKYMEALKNEYVELDNVNPLQDNFQARDILNQMADLLNRFRAGVVTPEQATREGLIIGNILKAYGDVELKDRLDALENILRER
;
A
#
# COMPACT_ATOMS: atom_id res chain seq x y z
N MET A 1 -1.77 -24.72 -33.35
CA MET A 1 -0.94 -24.84 -32.12
C MET A 1 0.26 -23.88 -32.09
N LYS A 2 0.20 -22.69 -32.72
CA LYS A 2 1.29 -21.68 -32.71
C LYS A 2 0.92 -20.34 -32.06
N SER A 3 -0.36 -20.09 -31.74
CA SER A 3 -0.84 -18.76 -31.30
C SER A 3 -0.64 -18.48 -29.81
N ASN A 4 -0.89 -19.46 -28.93
CA ASN A 4 -0.89 -19.20 -27.48
C ASN A 4 0.53 -18.98 -26.91
N ASP A 5 1.52 -19.77 -27.34
CA ASP A 5 2.90 -19.61 -26.85
C ASP A 5 3.52 -18.29 -27.32
N GLN A 6 3.22 -17.85 -28.55
CA GLN A 6 3.69 -16.56 -29.07
C GLN A 6 3.00 -15.39 -28.36
N ARG A 7 1.72 -15.52 -28.01
CA ARG A 7 0.99 -14.52 -27.20
C ARG A 7 1.55 -14.43 -25.77
N ALA A 8 1.82 -15.56 -25.12
CA ALA A 8 2.47 -15.58 -23.81
C ALA A 8 3.86 -14.93 -23.87
N ALA A 9 4.68 -15.30 -24.85
CA ALA A 9 5.99 -14.69 -25.06
C ALA A 9 5.89 -13.18 -25.36
N PHE A 10 4.86 -12.74 -26.09
CA PHE A 10 4.60 -11.32 -26.33
C PHE A 10 4.34 -10.57 -25.02
N VAL A 11 3.50 -11.13 -24.13
CA VAL A 11 3.23 -10.55 -22.80
C VAL A 11 4.52 -10.42 -21.98
N LEU A 12 5.35 -11.47 -21.91
CA LEU A 12 6.63 -11.44 -21.19
C LEU A 12 7.56 -10.33 -21.71
N LEU A 13 7.67 -10.19 -23.04
CA LEU A 13 8.57 -9.22 -23.67
C LEU A 13 8.05 -7.78 -23.56
N ARG A 14 6.72 -7.57 -23.66
CA ARG A 14 6.09 -6.27 -23.44
C ARG A 14 6.08 -5.86 -21.98
N GLY A 15 5.93 -6.82 -21.07
CA GLY A 15 6.08 -6.64 -19.63
C GLY A 15 7.44 -6.03 -19.30
N LYS A 16 8.50 -6.60 -19.88
CA LYS A 16 9.89 -6.10 -19.82
C LYS A 16 10.14 -4.76 -20.53
N GLY A 17 9.12 -4.15 -21.14
CA GLY A 17 9.23 -2.85 -21.81
C GLY A 17 9.87 -2.89 -23.22
N LYS A 18 10.05 -4.06 -23.85
CA LYS A 18 10.62 -4.13 -25.21
C LYS A 18 9.71 -3.45 -26.25
N SER A 19 10.31 -2.84 -27.26
CA SER A 19 9.59 -2.18 -28.37
C SER A 19 9.01 -3.18 -29.36
N TYR A 20 7.97 -2.78 -30.11
CA TYR A 20 7.37 -3.62 -31.17
C TYR A 20 8.39 -4.04 -32.24
N ARG A 21 9.43 -3.24 -32.49
CA ARG A 21 10.50 -3.59 -33.43
C ARG A 21 11.33 -4.77 -32.92
N ALA A 22 11.68 -4.77 -31.63
CA ALA A 22 12.45 -5.86 -31.02
C ALA A 22 11.63 -7.15 -31.00
N ILE A 23 10.36 -7.05 -30.58
CA ILE A 23 9.46 -8.21 -30.43
C ILE A 23 9.08 -8.81 -31.79
N SER A 24 8.82 -7.96 -32.79
CA SER A 24 8.54 -8.41 -34.17
C SER A 24 9.68 -9.25 -34.74
N LYS A 25 10.94 -8.90 -34.44
CA LYS A 25 12.12 -9.66 -34.85
C LYS A 25 12.28 -10.97 -34.05
N GLU A 26 11.98 -10.94 -32.76
CA GLU A 26 12.17 -12.07 -31.83
C GLU A 26 11.10 -13.15 -31.99
N LEU A 27 9.84 -12.75 -32.19
CA LEU A 27 8.70 -13.68 -32.35
C LEU A 27 8.34 -13.96 -33.81
N ASN A 28 9.03 -13.32 -34.76
CA ASN A 28 8.75 -13.38 -36.20
C ASN A 28 7.28 -13.03 -36.54
N ILE A 29 6.76 -11.96 -35.94
CA ILE A 29 5.39 -11.44 -36.14
C ILE A 29 5.42 -10.03 -36.72
N SER A 30 4.37 -9.61 -37.41
CA SER A 30 4.29 -8.25 -37.96
C SER A 30 4.00 -7.20 -36.88
N ARG A 31 4.39 -5.94 -37.11
CA ARG A 31 4.04 -4.83 -36.20
C ARG A 31 2.54 -4.63 -36.05
N THR A 32 1.75 -4.95 -37.07
CA THR A 32 0.30 -4.89 -37.02
C THR A 32 -0.26 -5.90 -36.01
N ILE A 33 0.30 -7.12 -35.97
CA ILE A 33 -0.07 -8.14 -34.97
C ILE A 33 0.33 -7.70 -33.57
N CYS A 34 1.51 -7.09 -33.38
CA CYS A 34 1.89 -6.51 -32.09
C CYS A 34 0.87 -5.48 -31.58
N GLY A 35 0.37 -4.60 -32.46
CA GLY A 35 -0.63 -3.59 -32.10
C GLY A 35 -1.99 -4.18 -31.73
N LEU A 36 -2.39 -5.29 -32.38
CA LEU A 36 -3.61 -6.03 -32.03
C LEU A 36 -3.45 -6.74 -30.68
N TRP A 37 -2.34 -7.47 -30.49
CA TRP A 37 -2.07 -8.19 -29.25
C TRP A 37 -1.85 -7.27 -28.05
N GLU A 38 -1.30 -6.07 -28.25
CA GLU A 38 -1.23 -5.07 -27.18
C GLU A 38 -2.62 -4.75 -26.64
N LYS A 39 -3.62 -4.53 -27.52
CA LYS A 39 -4.99 -4.22 -27.10
C LYS A 39 -5.67 -5.42 -26.47
N GLU A 40 -5.49 -6.61 -27.05
CA GLU A 40 -6.12 -7.84 -26.57
C GLU A 40 -5.54 -8.34 -25.24
N LEU A 41 -4.24 -8.12 -24.98
CA LEU A 41 -3.51 -8.67 -23.84
C LEU A 41 -3.08 -7.58 -22.85
N ILE A 42 -3.68 -6.38 -22.92
CA ILE A 42 -3.25 -5.23 -22.12
C ILE A 42 -3.30 -5.52 -20.62
N GLU A 43 -4.35 -6.21 -20.15
CA GLU A 43 -4.52 -6.59 -18.75
C GLU A 43 -3.37 -7.51 -18.30
N GLN A 44 -3.06 -8.55 -19.09
CA GLN A 44 -1.96 -9.47 -18.80
C GLN A 44 -0.59 -8.78 -18.82
N ILE A 45 -0.41 -7.80 -19.73
CA ILE A 45 0.83 -6.99 -19.78
C ILE A 45 0.94 -6.09 -18.55
N ILE A 46 -0.17 -5.48 -18.10
CA ILE A 46 -0.20 -4.65 -16.90
C ILE A 46 0.07 -5.51 -15.66
N GLU A 47 -0.59 -6.66 -15.55
CA GLU A 47 -0.40 -7.62 -14.45
C GLU A 47 1.06 -8.09 -14.39
N HIS A 48 1.63 -8.51 -15.52
CA HIS A 48 3.03 -8.91 -15.57
C HIS A 48 3.99 -7.75 -15.21
N LYS A 49 3.70 -6.51 -15.62
CA LYS A 49 4.50 -5.34 -15.20
C LYS A 49 4.41 -5.11 -13.69
N ALA A 50 3.21 -5.23 -13.14
CA ALA A 50 2.98 -5.11 -11.71
C ALA A 50 3.72 -6.20 -10.94
N GLU A 51 3.75 -7.43 -11.43
CA GLU A 51 4.52 -8.54 -10.84
C GLU A 51 6.01 -8.25 -10.84
N GLN A 52 6.57 -7.87 -12.00
CA GLN A 52 8.00 -7.53 -12.09
C GLN A 52 8.39 -6.37 -11.16
N LEU A 53 7.50 -5.39 -11.02
CA LEU A 53 7.71 -4.28 -10.10
C LEU A 53 7.58 -4.74 -8.64
N ARG A 54 6.68 -5.67 -8.34
CA ARG A 54 6.53 -6.26 -7.02
C ARG A 54 7.77 -7.05 -6.62
N GLU A 55 8.31 -7.90 -7.50
CA GLU A 55 9.58 -8.61 -7.28
C GLU A 55 10.73 -7.64 -7.01
N LEU A 56 10.79 -6.53 -7.74
CA LEU A 56 11.78 -5.48 -7.49
C LEU A 56 11.58 -4.84 -6.11
N TYR A 57 10.32 -4.54 -5.74
CA TYR A 57 10.00 -4.01 -4.43
C TYR A 57 10.32 -4.98 -3.30
N GLU A 58 10.12 -6.28 -3.47
CA GLU A 58 10.54 -7.29 -2.51
C GLU A 58 12.06 -7.32 -2.35
N THR A 59 12.78 -7.36 -3.48
CA THR A 59 14.25 -7.42 -3.51
C THR A 59 14.89 -6.23 -2.79
N TYR A 60 14.32 -5.04 -2.97
CA TYR A 60 14.83 -3.80 -2.37
C TYR A 60 14.11 -3.40 -1.08
N PHE A 61 13.37 -4.31 -0.45
CA PHE A 61 12.67 -4.06 0.81
C PHE A 61 11.75 -2.82 0.76
N MET A 62 11.10 -2.57 -0.37
CA MET A 62 10.08 -1.52 -0.51
C MET A 62 8.69 -2.00 -0.13
N LEU A 63 8.43 -3.30 -0.12
CA LEU A 63 7.23 -3.86 0.49
C LEU A 63 7.37 -3.91 2.01
N LYS A 64 6.26 -3.62 2.71
CA LYS A 64 6.21 -3.67 4.18
C LYS A 64 6.61 -5.06 4.71
N GLU A 65 6.12 -6.13 4.09
CA GLU A 65 6.50 -7.50 4.44
C GLU A 65 8.01 -7.74 4.35
N ALA A 66 8.63 -7.31 3.24
CA ALA A 66 10.07 -7.45 3.03
C ALA A 66 10.87 -6.67 4.10
N ARG A 67 10.45 -5.45 4.46
CA ARG A 67 11.07 -4.69 5.56
C ARG A 67 10.91 -5.38 6.91
N ILE A 68 9.72 -5.87 7.23
CA ILE A 68 9.45 -6.59 8.49
C ILE A 68 10.36 -7.82 8.59
N LYS A 69 10.48 -8.62 7.52
CA LYS A 69 11.38 -9.78 7.47
C LYS A 69 12.84 -9.37 7.72
N ALA A 70 13.36 -8.38 6.99
CA ALA A 70 14.75 -7.93 7.13
C ALA A 70 15.06 -7.36 8.53
N LEU A 71 14.16 -6.55 9.08
CA LEU A 71 14.29 -5.99 10.43
C LEU A 71 14.24 -7.10 11.49
N GLY A 72 13.30 -8.04 11.37
CA GLY A 72 13.15 -9.17 12.30
C GLY A 72 14.34 -10.11 12.28
N GLU A 73 14.87 -10.46 11.11
CA GLU A 73 16.10 -11.27 10.98
C GLU A 73 17.30 -10.60 11.64
N THR A 74 17.44 -9.29 11.45
CA THR A 74 18.52 -8.50 12.06
C THR A 74 18.39 -8.47 13.58
N LEU A 75 17.18 -8.24 14.09
CA LEU A 75 16.87 -8.28 15.52
C LEU A 75 17.16 -9.65 16.14
N ASN A 76 16.83 -10.73 15.45
CA ASN A 76 17.14 -12.08 15.93
C ASN A 76 18.65 -12.29 16.08
N LYS A 77 19.46 -11.87 15.09
CA LYS A 77 20.93 -11.93 15.20
C LYS A 77 21.45 -11.10 16.37
N ILE A 78 20.92 -9.89 16.57
CA ILE A 78 21.28 -9.04 17.72
C ILE A 78 20.90 -9.73 19.05
N ASN A 79 19.71 -10.31 19.15
CA ASN A 79 19.27 -11.01 20.35
C ASN A 79 20.13 -12.24 20.65
N THR A 80 20.46 -13.06 19.66
CA THR A 80 21.35 -14.23 19.84
C THR A 80 22.72 -13.79 20.34
N THR A 81 23.33 -12.78 19.69
CA THR A 81 24.64 -12.26 20.12
C THR A 81 24.64 -11.62 21.49
N LEU A 82 23.54 -10.97 21.91
CA LEU A 82 23.39 -10.42 23.25
C LEU A 82 23.23 -11.51 24.31
N ASN A 83 22.55 -12.61 24.01
CA ASN A 83 22.32 -13.72 24.95
C ASN A 83 23.63 -14.49 25.28
N GLU A 84 24.61 -14.46 24.39
CA GLU A 84 25.89 -15.17 24.54
C GLU A 84 26.99 -14.32 25.20
N ARG A 85 26.76 -13.01 25.39
CA ARG A 85 27.78 -12.06 25.87
C ARG A 85 27.57 -11.62 27.30
N ASP A 86 28.67 -11.23 27.94
CA ASP A 86 28.64 -10.57 29.23
C ASP A 86 28.37 -9.06 29.07
N PHE A 87 27.65 -8.48 30.02
CA PHE A 87 27.13 -7.10 29.91
C PHE A 87 28.14 -6.03 30.37
N THR A 88 29.37 -6.44 30.69
CA THR A 88 30.44 -5.54 31.13
C THR A 88 31.21 -4.90 29.97
N GLU A 89 30.98 -5.32 28.72
CA GLU A 89 31.68 -4.81 27.54
C GLU A 89 30.96 -3.65 26.85
N VAL A 90 31.70 -2.61 26.43
CA VAL A 90 31.20 -1.45 25.66
C VAL A 90 30.56 -1.87 24.31
N LEU A 91 30.97 -3.01 23.74
CA LEU A 91 30.35 -3.56 22.54
C LEU A 91 28.90 -4.03 22.79
N THR A 92 28.59 -4.47 24.01
CA THR A 92 27.24 -4.90 24.41
C THR A 92 26.29 -3.70 24.52
N GLU A 93 26.77 -2.54 24.98
CA GLU A 93 25.99 -1.28 24.98
C GLU A 93 25.55 -0.88 23.56
N LYS A 94 26.46 -0.96 22.58
CA LYS A 94 26.13 -0.67 21.17
C LYS A 94 25.11 -1.65 20.59
N LEU A 95 25.20 -2.93 20.95
CA LEU A 95 24.22 -3.93 20.51
C LEU A 95 22.83 -3.68 21.12
N LEU A 96 22.76 -3.19 22.36
CA LEU A 96 21.51 -2.77 22.99
C LEU A 96 20.92 -1.52 22.31
N ASP A 97 21.74 -0.53 21.96
CA ASP A 97 21.29 0.64 21.19
C ASP A 97 20.75 0.24 19.81
N PHE A 98 21.45 -0.65 19.09
CA PHE A 98 20.94 -1.21 17.84
C PHE A 98 19.63 -1.97 18.06
N LYS A 99 19.54 -2.82 19.09
CA LYS A 99 18.29 -3.52 19.41
C LYS A 99 17.12 -2.55 19.56
N LEU A 100 17.29 -1.45 20.31
CA LEU A 100 16.24 -0.44 20.47
C LEU A 100 15.84 0.20 19.14
N LYS A 101 16.82 0.62 18.33
CA LYS A 101 16.58 1.24 17.02
C LYS A 101 15.83 0.32 16.04
N TYR A 102 16.24 -0.94 15.96
CA TYR A 102 15.58 -1.91 15.08
C TYR A 102 14.18 -2.29 15.61
N MET A 103 13.97 -2.35 16.93
CA MET A 103 12.63 -2.55 17.51
C MET A 103 11.70 -1.37 17.21
N GLU A 104 12.20 -0.14 17.28
CA GLU A 104 11.45 1.06 16.91
C GLU A 104 11.11 1.07 15.41
N ALA A 105 12.08 0.75 14.54
CA ALA A 105 11.85 0.61 13.12
C ALA A 105 10.78 -0.46 12.81
N LEU A 106 10.80 -1.60 13.52
CA LEU A 106 9.80 -2.66 13.35
C LEU A 106 8.42 -2.22 13.85
N LYS A 107 8.36 -1.50 14.97
CA LYS A 107 7.12 -0.91 15.49
C LYS A 107 6.50 0.06 14.47
N ASN A 108 7.31 0.83 13.76
CA ASN A 108 6.83 1.74 12.71
C ASN A 108 6.27 1.00 11.49
N GLU A 109 6.63 -0.28 11.28
CA GLU A 109 6.03 -1.10 10.24
C GLU A 109 4.71 -1.74 10.63
N TYR A 110 4.37 -1.76 11.92
CA TYR A 110 3.13 -2.36 12.40
C TYR A 110 1.90 -1.70 11.78
N VAL A 111 0.93 -2.53 11.42
CA VAL A 111 -0.41 -2.12 10.98
C VAL A 111 -1.40 -3.02 11.71
N GLU A 112 -2.43 -2.44 12.30
CA GLU A 112 -3.52 -3.20 12.91
C GLU A 112 -4.26 -3.98 11.80
N LEU A 113 -4.27 -5.31 11.90
CA LEU A 113 -4.94 -6.18 10.94
C LEU A 113 -6.45 -6.30 11.18
N ASP A 114 -6.90 -6.00 12.40
CA ASP A 114 -8.30 -6.17 12.83
C ASP A 114 -9.22 -5.03 12.39
N ASN A 115 -8.69 -3.94 11.80
CA ASN A 115 -9.49 -2.84 11.28
C ASN A 115 -10.02 -3.15 9.87
N VAL A 116 -11.06 -3.98 9.81
CA VAL A 116 -11.72 -4.40 8.56
C VAL A 116 -13.07 -3.70 8.35
N ASN A 117 -13.29 -2.52 8.94
CA ASN A 117 -14.44 -1.69 8.59
C ASN A 117 -14.01 -0.52 7.69
N PRO A 118 -13.67 -0.77 6.40
CA PRO A 118 -13.40 0.31 5.47
C PRO A 118 -14.67 1.16 5.30
N LEU A 119 -14.47 2.46 5.08
CA LEU A 119 -15.54 3.32 4.59
C LEU A 119 -15.98 2.78 3.23
N GLN A 120 -17.26 2.43 3.11
CA GLN A 120 -17.87 2.00 1.86
C GLN A 120 -18.02 3.20 0.92
N ASP A 121 -18.10 2.96 -0.40
CA ASP A 121 -18.21 4.04 -1.40
C ASP A 121 -19.40 4.99 -1.17
N ASN A 122 -20.47 4.50 -0.51
CA ASN A 122 -21.67 5.28 -0.16
C ASN A 122 -21.78 5.56 1.35
N PHE A 123 -20.66 5.87 2.01
CA PHE A 123 -20.67 6.17 3.44
C PHE A 123 -21.54 7.40 3.77
N GLN A 124 -22.19 7.37 4.92
CA GLN A 124 -22.94 8.49 5.48
C GLN A 124 -22.15 9.19 6.60
N ALA A 125 -22.58 10.38 7.01
CA ALA A 125 -22.00 11.09 8.15
C ALA A 125 -21.89 10.20 9.42
N ARG A 126 -22.91 9.36 9.67
CA ARG A 126 -22.91 8.43 10.81
C ARG A 126 -21.77 7.42 10.74
N ASP A 127 -21.41 6.96 9.54
CA ASP A 127 -20.32 6.00 9.36
C ASP A 127 -18.97 6.64 9.69
N ILE A 128 -18.76 7.90 9.30
CA ILE A 128 -17.56 8.67 9.66
C ILE A 128 -17.49 8.88 11.18
N LEU A 129 -18.61 9.19 11.82
CA LEU A 129 -18.68 9.32 13.28
C LEU A 129 -18.39 8.00 14.01
N ASN A 130 -18.88 6.87 13.46
CA ASN A 130 -18.58 5.55 13.99
C ASN A 130 -17.08 5.24 13.89
N GLN A 131 -16.42 5.61 12.78
CA GLN A 131 -14.95 5.47 12.64
C GLN A 131 -14.20 6.31 13.67
N MET A 132 -14.66 7.52 13.96
CA MET A 132 -14.05 8.38 14.97
C MET A 132 -14.23 7.84 16.39
N ALA A 133 -15.40 7.27 16.70
CA ALA A 133 -15.67 6.61 17.97
C ALA A 133 -14.83 5.32 18.13
N ASP A 134 -14.69 4.54 17.07
CA ASP A 134 -13.84 3.36 17.02
C ASP A 134 -12.37 3.72 17.28
N LEU A 135 -11.84 4.74 16.59
CA LEU A 135 -10.49 5.26 16.82
C LEU A 135 -10.27 5.65 18.29
N LEU A 136 -11.24 6.33 18.91
CA LEU A 136 -11.14 6.71 20.32
C LEU A 136 -11.11 5.48 21.24
N ASN A 137 -11.89 4.45 20.94
CA ASN A 137 -11.89 3.21 21.71
C ASN A 137 -10.56 2.45 21.55
N ARG A 138 -10.01 2.37 20.34
CA ARG A 138 -8.69 1.78 20.07
C ARG A 138 -7.58 2.53 20.79
N PHE A 139 -7.64 3.86 20.81
CA PHE A 139 -6.68 4.69 21.55
C PHE A 139 -6.76 4.45 23.05
N ARG A 140 -7.98 4.40 23.62
CA ARG A 140 -8.20 4.11 25.04
C ARG A 140 -7.77 2.69 25.43
N ALA A 141 -7.92 1.73 24.52
CA ALA A 141 -7.48 0.36 24.72
C ALA A 141 -5.95 0.18 24.53
N GLY A 142 -5.23 1.24 24.14
CA GLY A 142 -3.78 1.21 23.95
C GLY A 142 -3.32 0.46 22.71
N VAL A 143 -4.23 0.19 21.77
CA VAL A 143 -3.94 -0.53 20.53
C VAL A 143 -3.22 0.40 19.54
N VAL A 144 -3.67 1.66 19.45
CA VAL A 144 -3.00 2.71 18.64
C VAL A 144 -2.11 3.62 19.49
N THR A 145 -1.00 4.07 18.90
CA THR A 145 -0.13 5.08 19.51
C THR A 145 -0.75 6.48 19.46
N PRO A 146 -0.32 7.44 20.31
CA PRO A 146 -0.77 8.82 20.24
C PRO A 146 -0.53 9.48 18.87
N GLU A 147 0.59 9.19 18.21
CA GLU A 147 0.93 9.71 16.89
C GLU A 147 0.03 9.14 15.80
N GLN A 148 -0.35 7.87 15.92
CA GLN A 148 -1.27 7.22 15.01
C GLN A 148 -2.70 7.76 15.21
N ALA A 149 -3.16 7.87 16.46
CA ALA A 149 -4.45 8.44 16.79
C ALA A 149 -4.59 9.90 16.30
N THR A 150 -3.53 10.70 16.43
CA THR A 150 -3.53 12.08 15.94
C THR A 150 -3.63 12.14 14.41
N ARG A 151 -2.87 11.30 13.70
CA ARG A 151 -2.90 11.25 12.23
C ARG A 151 -4.24 10.74 11.70
N GLU A 152 -4.73 9.61 12.21
CA GLU A 152 -6.03 9.04 11.82
C GLU A 152 -7.17 10.01 12.15
N GLY A 153 -7.16 10.62 13.34
CA GLY A 153 -8.18 11.59 13.75
C GLY A 153 -8.23 12.83 12.85
N LEU A 154 -7.06 13.32 12.41
CA LEU A 154 -7.00 14.45 11.47
C LEU A 154 -7.58 14.06 10.10
N ILE A 155 -7.29 12.86 9.60
CA ILE A 155 -7.83 12.38 8.32
C ILE A 155 -9.34 12.22 8.41
N ILE A 156 -9.85 11.52 9.44
CA ILE A 156 -11.29 11.30 9.66
C ILE A 156 -12.02 12.65 9.82
N GLY A 157 -11.44 13.59 10.57
CA GLY A 157 -11.99 14.94 10.74
C GLY A 157 -12.08 15.72 9.43
N ASN A 158 -11.05 15.63 8.58
CA ASN A 158 -11.06 16.26 7.25
C ASN A 158 -12.12 15.64 6.33
N ILE A 159 -12.32 14.32 6.39
CA ILE A 159 -13.38 13.63 5.64
C ILE A 159 -14.76 14.11 6.10
N LEU A 160 -14.99 14.20 7.41
CA LEU A 160 -16.26 14.69 7.96
C LEU A 160 -16.56 16.13 7.52
N LYS A 161 -15.54 16.99 7.54
CA LYS A 161 -15.67 18.38 7.09
C LYS A 161 -16.02 18.45 5.60
N ALA A 162 -15.29 17.71 4.76
CA ALA A 162 -15.57 17.67 3.32
C ALA A 162 -16.97 17.14 3.00
N TYR A 163 -17.43 16.12 3.73
CA TYR A 163 -18.81 15.63 3.62
C TYR A 163 -19.82 16.72 3.94
N GLY A 164 -19.62 17.43 5.06
CA GLY A 164 -20.49 18.55 5.46
C GLY A 164 -20.53 19.67 4.42
N ASP A 165 -19.38 20.03 3.83
CA ASP A 165 -19.30 21.06 2.79
C ASP A 165 -20.08 20.66 1.53
N VAL A 166 -20.04 19.39 1.12
CA VAL A 166 -20.82 18.86 -0.01
C VAL A 166 -22.32 18.88 0.30
N GLU A 167 -22.73 18.33 1.45
CA GLU A 167 -24.15 18.29 1.83
C GLU A 167 -24.76 19.70 1.97
N LEU A 168 -23.98 20.63 2.53
CA LEU A 168 -24.42 22.02 2.70
C LEU A 168 -24.57 22.71 1.35
N LYS A 169 -23.67 22.45 0.40
CA LYS A 169 -23.78 22.95 -0.97
C LYS A 169 -25.03 22.40 -1.68
N ASP A 170 -25.29 21.10 -1.58
CA ASP A 170 -26.48 20.49 -2.20
C ASP A 170 -27.78 21.10 -1.66
N ARG A 171 -27.85 21.37 -0.35
CA ARG A 171 -28.99 22.04 0.28
C ARG A 171 -29.14 23.50 -0.18
N LEU A 172 -28.04 24.23 -0.34
CA LEU A 172 -28.05 25.60 -0.86
C LEU A 172 -28.54 25.64 -2.31
N ASP A 173 -28.03 24.76 -3.17
CA ASP A 173 -28.44 24.66 -4.58
C ASP A 173 -29.93 24.31 -4.69
N ALA A 174 -30.44 23.41 -3.83
CA ALA A 174 -31.86 23.09 -3.76
C ALA A 174 -32.72 24.31 -3.36
N LEU A 175 -32.28 25.11 -2.38
CA LEU A 175 -32.97 26.33 -1.98
C LEU A 175 -32.93 27.42 -3.06
N GLU A 176 -31.80 27.60 -3.74
CA GLU A 176 -31.69 28.53 -4.87
C GLU A 176 -32.65 28.16 -6.00
N ASN A 177 -32.78 26.87 -6.31
CA ASN A 177 -33.71 26.41 -7.35
C ASN A 177 -35.16 26.73 -6.98
N ILE A 178 -35.58 26.46 -5.74
CA ILE A 178 -36.94 26.79 -5.25
C ILE A 178 -37.19 28.31 -5.30
N LEU A 179 -36.19 29.13 -4.99
CA LEU A 179 -36.31 30.59 -5.04
C LEU A 179 -36.36 31.13 -6.47
N ARG A 180 -35.73 30.48 -7.45
CA ARG A 180 -35.76 30.86 -8.87
C ARG A 180 -37.04 30.42 -9.59
N GLU A 181 -37.72 29.39 -9.09
CA GLU A 181 -38.99 28.90 -9.63
C GLU A 181 -40.22 29.73 -9.16
N ARG A 182 -40.01 30.75 -8.33
CA ARG A 182 -41.04 31.60 -7.74
C ARG A 182 -41.04 33.01 -8.33
#